data_AF-A0A5A5THM0-F1
#
_entry.id   AF-A0A5A5THM0-F1
#
_cell.length_a   1.000
_cell.length_b   1.000
_cell.length_c   1.000
_cell.angle_alpha   90.00
_cell.angle_beta   90.00
_cell.angle_gamma   90.00
#
_symmetry.space_group_name_H-M   'P 1'
#
loop_
_entity.id
_entity.type
_entity.pdbx_description
1 polymer ?
#
loop_
_entity_poly.entity_id
_entity_poly.type
_entity_poly.pdbx_seq_one_letter_code
_entity_poly.pdbx_strand_id
1 'polypeptide(L)' 'MNINPDQITQLLNKLPYPISKSQLVDMAKQHGANAEMTGMLDKLPDKTYNSSQDIMSSFSSIGGGGFKL' A
#
# COMPACT_ATOMS: atom_id res chain seq x y z
N MET A 1 -7.68 0.66 -15.41
CA MET A 1 -8.39 -0.01 -14.30
C MET A 1 -7.95 0.69 -13.03
N ASN A 2 -8.84 1.55 -12.49
CA ASN A 2 -8.53 2.61 -11.53
C ASN A 2 -8.23 2.01 -10.14
N ILE A 3 -7.11 2.38 -9.52
CA ILE A 3 -6.90 2.14 -8.10
C ILE A 3 -8.01 2.91 -7.37
N ASN A 4 -8.93 2.21 -6.71
CA ASN A 4 -9.99 2.86 -5.96
C ASN A 4 -9.44 3.24 -4.58
N PRO A 5 -9.34 4.53 -4.22
CA PRO A 5 -8.83 4.95 -2.92
C PRO A 5 -9.65 4.36 -1.76
N ASP A 6 -10.94 4.09 -1.99
CA ASP A 6 -11.84 3.45 -1.03
C ASP A 6 -11.42 2.00 -0.70
N GLN A 7 -10.91 1.24 -1.68
CA GLN A 7 -10.41 -0.11 -1.42
C GLN A 7 -9.12 -0.07 -0.61
N ILE A 8 -8.26 0.93 -0.83
CA ILE A 8 -7.06 1.14 -0.03
C ILE A 8 -7.44 1.47 1.41
N THR A 9 -8.33 2.43 1.63
CA THR A 9 -8.73 2.81 2.99
C THR A 9 -9.42 1.65 3.71
N GLN A 10 -10.29 0.90 3.04
CA GLN A 10 -10.91 -0.30 3.63
C GLN A 10 -9.90 -1.39 3.97
N LEU A 11 -8.94 -1.67 3.08
CA LEU A 11 -7.86 -2.60 3.33
C LEU A 11 -7.10 -2.15 4.57
N LEU A 12 -6.57 -0.92 4.56
CA LEU A 12 -5.78 -0.34 5.64
C LEU A 12 -6.51 -0.34 6.99
N ASN A 13 -7.84 -0.16 7.01
CA ASN A 13 -8.64 -0.23 8.23
C ASN A 13 -8.85 -1.66 8.75
N LYS A 14 -8.75 -2.67 7.88
CA LYS A 14 -8.92 -4.09 8.24
C LYS A 14 -7.59 -4.81 8.54
N LEU A 15 -6.45 -4.17 8.29
CA LEU A 15 -5.14 -4.77 8.55
C LEU A 15 -4.90 -4.90 10.07
N PRO A 16 -4.47 -6.08 10.56
CA PRO A 16 -4.01 -6.22 11.92
C PRO A 16 -2.63 -5.56 12.05
N TYR A 17 -2.57 -4.41 12.71
CA TYR A 17 -1.31 -3.76 13.03
C TYR A 17 -0.68 -4.39 14.27
N PRO A 18 0.66 -4.56 14.30
CA PRO A 18 1.63 -4.21 13.26
C PRO A 18 1.68 -5.20 12.09
N ILE A 19 1.93 -4.70 10.87
CA ILE A 19 2.01 -5.50 9.64
C ILE A 19 3.32 -5.26 8.89
N SER A 20 3.91 -6.30 8.30
CA SER A 20 5.11 -6.21 7.47
C SER A 20 4.80 -5.87 6.01
N LYS A 21 5.78 -5.34 5.25
CA LYS A 21 5.65 -5.10 3.79
C LYS A 21 5.09 -6.32 3.06
N SER A 22 5.68 -7.50 3.29
CA SER A 22 5.28 -8.75 2.63
C SER A 22 3.83 -9.13 2.93
N GLN A 23 3.41 -9.05 4.19
CA GLN A 23 2.02 -9.33 4.56
C GLN A 23 1.06 -8.29 3.99
N LEU A 24 1.47 -7.04 3.92
CA LEU A 24 0.67 -5.98 3.33
C LEU A 24 0.46 -6.21 1.82
N VAL A 25 1.50 -6.61 1.10
CA VAL A 25 1.41 -6.96 -0.33
C VAL A 25 0.52 -8.19 -0.52
N ASP A 26 0.62 -9.19 0.35
CA ASP A 26 -0.20 -10.39 0.29
C ASP A 26 -1.68 -10.08 0.53
N MET A 27 -1.99 -9.34 1.60
CA MET A 27 -3.34 -8.86 1.90
C MET A 27 -3.90 -8.01 0.76
N ALA A 28 -3.11 -7.09 0.20
CA ALA A 28 -3.52 -6.31 -0.94
C ALA A 28 -3.90 -7.21 -2.13
N LYS A 29 -3.06 -8.20 -2.48
CA LYS A 29 -3.35 -9.19 -3.54
C LYS A 29 -4.65 -9.95 -3.26
N GLN A 30 -4.84 -10.43 -2.04
CA GLN A 30 -6.05 -11.15 -1.62
C GLN A 30 -7.31 -10.27 -1.72
N HIS A 31 -7.17 -8.97 -1.48
CA HIS A 31 -8.24 -7.98 -1.58
C HIS A 31 -8.47 -7.46 -3.01
N GLY A 32 -7.80 -8.02 -4.02
CA GLY A 32 -7.98 -7.64 -5.43
C GLY A 32 -7.12 -6.46 -5.88
N ALA A 33 -6.03 -6.16 -5.18
CA ALA A 33 -5.04 -5.20 -5.64
C ALA A 33 -4.52 -5.58 -7.03
N ASN A 34 -4.55 -4.63 -7.94
CA ASN A 34 -4.04 -4.79 -9.28
C ASN A 34 -2.49 -4.78 -9.28
N ALA A 35 -1.90 -5.15 -10.42
CA ALA A 35 -0.45 -5.20 -10.60
C ALA A 35 0.25 -3.87 -10.23
N GLU A 36 -0.38 -2.75 -10.56
CA GLU A 36 0.12 -1.40 -10.28
C GLU A 36 0.18 -1.11 -8.77
N MET A 37 -0.89 -1.43 -8.03
CA MET A 37 -0.93 -1.32 -6.57
C MET A 37 0.13 -2.21 -5.94
N THR A 38 0.20 -3.49 -6.32
CA THR A 38 1.22 -4.40 -5.78
C THR A 38 2.63 -3.96 -6.13
N GLY A 39 2.87 -3.37 -7.30
CA GLY A 39 4.17 -2.82 -7.67
C GLY A 39 4.54 -1.60 -6.82
N MET A 40 3.58 -0.74 -6.50
CA MET A 40 3.80 0.37 -5.57
C MET A 40 4.05 -0.11 -4.14
N LEU A 41 3.29 -1.10 -3.68
CA LEU A 41 3.47 -1.71 -2.36
C LEU A 41 4.78 -2.49 -2.26
N ASP A 42 5.25 -3.09 -3.36
CA ASP A 42 6.55 -3.75 -3.39
C ASP A 42 7.72 -2.77 -3.33
N LYS A 43 7.54 -1.55 -3.87
CA LYS A 43 8.51 -0.45 -3.74
C LYS A 43 8.58 0.14 -2.34
N LEU A 44 7.66 -0.23 -1.44
CA LEU A 44 7.73 0.21 -0.05
C LEU A 44 9.01 -0.28 0.62
N PRO A 45 9.59 0.51 1.54
CA PRO A 45 10.68 0.03 2.37
C PRO A 45 10.23 -1.22 3.14
N ASP A 46 11.12 -2.21 3.23
CA ASP A 46 10.87 -3.42 4.00
C ASP A 46 10.95 -3.10 5.49
N LYS A 47 9.82 -2.65 6.04
CA LYS A 47 9.65 -2.31 7.45
C LYS A 47 8.29 -2.76 7.97
N THR A 48 8.18 -2.76 9.29
CA THR A 48 6.92 -3.01 9.98
C THR A 48 6.14 -1.71 10.10
N TYR A 49 4.94 -1.72 9.54
CA TYR A 49 3.99 -0.65 9.60
C TYR A 49 3.07 -0.84 10.80
N ASN A 50 3.04 0.15 11.69
CA ASN A 50 2.22 0.10 12.91
C ASN A 50 0.84 0.72 12.73
N SER A 51 0.60 1.42 11.61
CA SER A 51 -0.67 2.10 11.34
C SER A 51 -0.86 2.35 9.85
N SER A 52 -2.12 2.58 9.46
CA SER A 52 -2.52 2.94 8.10
C SER A 52 -1.83 4.22 7.60
N GLN A 53 -1.65 5.21 8.48
CA GLN A 53 -0.94 6.44 8.16
C GLN A 53 0.52 6.22 7.80
N ASP A 54 1.21 5.27 8.44
CA ASP A 54 2.63 4.99 8.15
C ASP A 54 2.80 4.42 6.72
N ILE A 55 1.84 3.59 6.31
CA ILE A 55 1.74 3.04 4.96
C ILE A 55 1.42 4.16 3.97
N MET A 56 0.38 4.96 4.24
CA MET A 56 -0.06 6.04 3.36
C MET A 56 1.05 7.09 3.14
N SER A 57 1.80 7.42 4.20
CA SER A 57 2.96 8.31 4.14
C SER A 57 4.06 7.73 3.24
N SER A 58 4.38 6.44 3.42
CA SER A 58 5.36 5.74 2.59
C SER A 58 4.91 5.61 1.13
N PHE A 59 3.62 5.38 0.91
CA PHE A 59 3.01 5.30 -0.41
C PHE A 59 3.03 6.65 -1.13
N SER A 60 2.69 7.74 -0.44
CA SER A 60 2.79 9.11 -0.96
C SER A 60 4.24 9.47 -1.32
N SER A 61 5.19 9.03 -0.49
CA SER A 61 6.62 9.21 -0.76
C SER A 61 7.10 8.49 -2.03
N ILE A 62 6.47 7.39 -2.43
CA ILE A 62 6.78 6.63 -3.65
C ILE A 62 6.06 7.21 -4.87
N GLY A 63 4.81 7.65 -4.70
CA GLY A 63 4.02 8.30 -5.75
C GLY A 63 4.49 9.72 -6.09
N GLY A 64 5.18 10.40 -5.18
CA GLY A 64 5.67 11.78 -5.33
C GLY A 64 6.99 11.94 -6.10
N GLY A 65 7.60 10.85 -6.58
CA GLY A 65 8.94 10.86 -7.18
C GLY A 65 9.03 10.95 -8.71
N GLY A 66 7.93 11.19 -9.44
CA GLY A 66 7.97 10.99 -10.90
C GLY A 66 6.91 11.64 -11.80
N PHE A 67 6.05 12.56 -11.32
CA PHE A 67 5.25 13.38 -12.23
C PHE A 67 6.13 14.51 -12.80
N LYS A 68 6.97 14.16 -13.77
CA LYS A 68 7.55 15.10 -14.74
C LYS A 68 7.05 14.69 -16.12
N LEU A 69 5.91 15.22 -16.55
CA LEU A 69 5.56 15.47 -17.96
C LEU A 69 4.52 16.60 -17.98
#